data_AF-A0AA92UMH2-F1
#
_entry.id   AF-A0AA92UMH2-F1
#
_cell.length_a   1.000
_cell.length_b   1.000
_cell.length_c   1.000
_cell.angle_alpha   90.00
_cell.angle_beta   90.00
_cell.angle_gamma   90.00
#
_symmetry.space_group_name_H-M   'P 1'
#
loop_
_entity.id
_entity.type
_entity.pdbx_description
1 polymer ?
#
loop_
_entity_poly.entity_id
_entity_poly.type
_entity_poly.pdbx_seq_one_letter_code
_entity_poly.pdbx_strand_id
1 'polypeptide(L)' 'MIMKQVEERYISLLTDFGFKRIFGTAMNKDLLICFLNSLFNGRQVVKDV' A
#
# COMPACT_ATOMS: atom_id res chain seq x y z
N MET A 1 -36.59 -1.00 0.45
CA MET A 1 -35.30 -1.57 0.90
C MET A 1 -34.27 -0.46 0.78
N ILE A 2 -33.78 0.08 1.89
CA ILE A 2 -32.84 1.21 1.88
C ILE A 2 -31.47 0.69 1.43
N MET A 3 -30.95 1.19 0.31
CA MET A 3 -29.57 0.95 -0.09
C MET A 3 -28.67 1.66 0.93
N LYS A 4 -28.04 0.89 1.81
CA LYS A 4 -27.03 1.41 2.72
C LYS A 4 -25.85 1.84 1.84
N GLN A 5 -25.66 3.13 1.62
CA GLN A 5 -24.44 3.63 1.00
C GLN A 5 -23.28 3.15 1.86
N VAL A 6 -22.53 2.17 1.36
CA VAL A 6 -21.22 1.86 1.92
C VAL A 6 -20.37 3.05 1.51
N GLU A 7 -20.13 3.98 2.42
CA GLU A 7 -19.08 4.97 2.22
C GLU A 7 -17.79 4.19 1.96
N GLU A 8 -17.28 4.24 0.73
CA GLU A 8 -15.98 3.68 0.41
C GLU A 8 -14.93 4.45 1.22
N ARG A 9 -14.50 3.85 2.33
CA ARG A 9 -13.46 4.42 3.19
C ARG A 9 -12.10 4.01 2.65
N TYR A 10 -11.38 5.00 2.13
CA TYR A 10 -10.02 4.83 1.66
C TYR A 10 -9.02 4.95 2.82
N ILE A 11 -7.96 4.14 2.76
CA ILE A 11 -6.81 4.29 3.66
C ILE A 11 -5.79 5.18 2.96
N SER A 12 -5.45 6.32 3.58
CA SER A 12 -4.40 7.20 3.05
C SER A 12 -3.02 6.60 3.30
N LEU A 13 -2.33 6.21 2.23
CA LEU A 13 -0.92 5.77 2.26
C LEU A 13 0.06 6.91 2.59
N LEU A 14 -0.39 8.16 2.56
CA LEU A 14 0.43 9.33 2.93
C LEU A 14 0.57 9.49 4.44
N THR A 15 -0.23 8.76 5.22
CA THR A 15 -0.13 8.75 6.68
C THR A 15 0.73 7.59 7.15
N ASP A 16 1.51 7.80 8.20
CA ASP A 16 2.33 6.77 8.83
C ASP A 16 1.48 5.56 9.25
N PHE A 17 0.28 5.82 9.79
CA PHE A 17 -0.71 4.80 10.13
C PHE A 17 -1.15 3.99 8.91
N GLY A 18 -1.59 4.63 7.83
CA GLY A 18 -2.06 3.93 6.64
C GLY A 18 -0.95 3.15 5.94
N PHE A 19 0.25 3.73 5.87
CA PHE A 19 1.42 3.06 5.30
C PHE A 19 1.78 1.80 6.11
N LYS A 20 1.92 1.91 7.43
CA LYS A 20 2.18 0.76 8.31
C LYS A 20 1.05 -0.27 8.30
N ARG A 21 -0.20 0.19 8.22
CA ARG A 21 -1.37 -0.70 8.16
C ARG A 21 -1.32 -1.62 6.93
N ILE A 22 -0.82 -1.12 5.79
CA ILE A 22 -0.75 -1.86 4.54
C ILE A 22 0.59 -2.59 4.36
N PHE A 23 1.73 -1.97 4.69
CA PHE A 23 3.06 -2.51 4.38
C PHE A 23 3.88 -2.92 5.61
N GLY A 24 3.40 -2.65 6.83
CA GLY A 24 4.17 -2.82 8.07
C GLY A 24 4.27 -4.26 8.60
N THR A 25 3.90 -5.27 7.81
CA THR A 25 4.02 -6.68 8.20
C THR A 25 4.97 -7.41 7.27
N ALA A 26 5.69 -8.42 7.77
CA ALA A 26 6.65 -9.18 6.97
C ALA A 26 6.00 -9.86 5.74
N MET A 27 4.75 -10.32 5.88
CA MET A 27 3.98 -10.91 4.78
C MET A 27 3.73 -9.93 3.62
N ASN A 28 3.67 -8.63 3.92
CA ASN A 28 3.40 -7.59 2.92
C ASN A 28 4.68 -6.96 2.36
N LYS A 29 5.87 -7.53 2.66
CA LYS A 29 7.15 -7.02 2.17
C LYS A 29 7.23 -7.05 0.64
N ASP A 30 6.81 -8.13 0.01
CA ASP A 30 6.83 -8.25 -1.46
C ASP A 30 5.89 -7.24 -2.12
N LEU A 31 4.73 -6.98 -1.49
CA LEU A 31 3.79 -5.96 -1.95
C LEU A 31 4.41 -4.55 -1.88
N LEU A 32 5.13 -4.25 -0.81
CA LEU A 32 5.86 -2.98 -0.67
C LEU A 32 6.93 -2.84 -1.76
N ILE A 33 7.72 -3.88 -1.99
CA ILE A 33 8.78 -3.89 -3.01
C ILE A 33 8.17 -3.64 -4.40
N CYS A 34 7.10 -4.36 -4.76
CA CYS A 34 6.39 -4.17 -6.02
C CYS A 34 5.85 -2.74 -6.17
N PHE A 35 5.19 -2.21 -5.14
CA PHE A 35 4.66 -0.84 -5.14
C PHE A 35 5.75 0.20 -5.42
N LEU A 36 6.88 0.13 -4.71
CA LEU A 36 7.99 1.05 -4.90
C LEU A 36 8.61 0.92 -6.30
N ASN A 37 8.81 -0.30 -6.78
CA ASN A 37 9.35 -0.54 -8.12
C ASN A 37 8.43 0.02 -9.22
N SER A 38 7.11 -0.09 -9.06
CA SER A 38 6.14 0.53 -9.97
C SER A 38 6.21 2.06 -9.94
N LEU A 39 6.42 2.69 -8.77
CA LEU A 39 6.59 4.14 -8.67
C LEU A 39 7.88 4.62 -9.34
N PHE A 40 8.97 3.88 -9.20
CA PHE A 40 10.26 4.28 -9.75
C PHE A 40 10.38 4.09 -11.25
N ASN A 41 9.49 3.30 -11.88
CA ASN A 41 9.48 3.07 -13.32
C ASN A 41 10.88 2.69 -13.87
N GLY A 42 11.57 1.80 -13.16
CA GLY A 42 12.90 1.30 -13.56
C GLY A 42 14.08 2.22 -13.26
N ARG A 43 13.86 3.45 -12.77
CA ARG A 43 14.97 4.34 -12.34
C ARG A 43 15.71 3.83 -11.11
N GLN A 44 15.01 3.09 -10.26
CA GLN A 44 15.56 2.42 -9.09
C GLN A 44 14.86 1.06 -8.96
N VAL A 45 15.61 0.07 -8.47
CA VAL A 45 15.11 -1.28 -8.21
C VAL A 45 15.31 -1.61 -6.74
N VAL A 46 14.22 -1.66 -6.00
CA VAL A 46 14.17 -2.15 -4.63
C VAL A 46 14.21 -3.67 -4.68
N LYS A 47 15.08 -4.26 -3.86
CA LYS A 47 15.23 -5.70 -3.68
C LYS A 47 15.20 -6.03 -2.19
N ASP A 48 14.77 -7.24 -1.91
CA ASP A 48 14.96 -7.83 -0.60
C ASP A 48 16.44 -8.17 -0.36
N VAL A 49 16.89 -8.11 0.89
CA VAL A 49 18.30 -8.31 1.30
C VAL A 49 18.41 -9.37 2.39
#